data_AF-X1NIB0-F1
#
_entry.id   AF-X1NIB0-F1
#
_cell.length_a   1.000
_cell.length_b   1.000
_cell.length_c   1.000
_cell.angle_alpha   90.00
_cell.angle_beta   90.00
_cell.angle_gamma   90.00
#
_symmetry.space_group_name_H-M   'P 1'
#
loop_
_entity.id
_entity.type
_entity.pdbx_description
1 polymer ?
#
loop_
_entity_poly.entity_id
_entity_poly.type
_entity_poly.pdbx_seq_one_letter_code
_entity_poly.pdbx_strand_id
1 'polypeptide(L)'
;PFDYVALEQLKNEQKKFFDSYGLKQSEIATLKPISLIELPGWGESPAVDIVEKMGIVDQEDPKLEKATKEVYSREFHNGRLRGNTGQYAGLSVERAKDAVKEDMIADNGATTMYELIEQVMCRCGSDVLVKIFENQWFINYGDASWKELAHENLDAMEIIPRELRQEYVNVIDWLNRKACARNVGMGTPLPWAPDWIIEALSDSVIYMAYYTVIKDINRLKPDPEALNEAFWDYVYLGEGSVRDVSE
;
A
#
# COMPACT_ATOMS: atom_id res chain seq x y z
N PRO A 1 4.40 5.40 -23.42
CA PRO A 1 3.47 5.56 -24.57
C PRO A 1 2.82 6.94 -24.65
N PHE A 2 2.18 7.40 -23.56
CA PHE A 2 1.61 8.75 -23.46
C PHE A 2 2.60 9.84 -23.89
N ASP A 3 3.80 9.86 -23.28
CA ASP A 3 4.82 10.88 -23.59
C ASP A 3 5.25 10.89 -25.06
N TYR A 4 5.35 9.72 -25.68
CA TYR A 4 5.74 9.60 -27.08
C TYR A 4 4.65 10.19 -28.00
N VAL A 5 3.38 9.82 -27.78
CA VAL A 5 2.27 10.37 -28.57
C VAL A 5 2.15 11.87 -28.37
N ALA A 6 2.30 12.35 -27.13
CA ALA A 6 2.29 13.78 -26.82
C ALA A 6 3.40 14.54 -27.54
N LEU A 7 4.62 13.98 -27.56
CA LEU A 7 5.76 14.57 -28.26
C LEU A 7 5.54 14.61 -29.78
N GLU A 8 5.01 13.53 -30.37
CA GLU A 8 4.73 13.48 -31.81
C GLU A 8 3.59 14.43 -32.22
N GLN A 9 2.54 14.55 -31.41
CA GLN A 9 1.52 15.57 -31.62
C GLN A 9 2.11 16.97 -31.53
N LEU A 10 2.91 17.23 -30.50
CA LEU A 10 3.57 18.52 -30.31
C LEU A 10 4.46 18.87 -31.51
N LYS A 11 5.23 17.93 -32.06
CA LYS A 11 6.06 18.17 -33.26
C LYS A 11 5.25 18.57 -34.49
N ASN A 12 4.01 18.11 -34.59
CA ASN A 12 3.09 18.39 -35.69
C ASN A 12 2.23 19.65 -35.45
N GLU A 13 2.37 20.31 -34.30
CA GLU A 13 1.61 21.52 -33.98
C GLU A 13 2.02 22.73 -34.82
N GLN A 14 1.09 23.68 -34.92
CA GLN A 14 1.31 24.90 -35.69
C GLN A 14 2.28 25.85 -34.98
N LYS A 15 3.07 26.61 -35.75
CA LYS A 15 4.00 27.62 -35.23
C LYS A 15 3.37 28.58 -34.20
N LYS A 16 2.11 28.98 -34.42
CA LYS A 16 1.35 29.85 -33.50
C LYS A 16 1.20 29.27 -32.09
N PHE A 17 1.11 27.94 -31.96
CA PHE A 17 1.06 27.27 -30.66
C PHE A 17 2.36 27.53 -29.91
N PHE A 18 3.51 27.26 -30.52
CA PHE A 18 4.83 27.48 -29.91
C PHE A 18 5.09 28.94 -29.56
N ASP A 19 4.74 29.87 -30.45
CA ASP A 19 4.89 31.31 -30.21
C ASP A 19 4.12 31.77 -28.97
N SER A 20 2.96 31.16 -28.68
CA SER A 20 2.13 31.50 -27.51
C SER A 20 2.73 31.07 -26.17
N TYR A 21 3.58 30.05 -26.17
CA TYR A 21 4.30 29.54 -25.00
C TYR A 21 5.76 29.99 -24.93
N GLY A 22 6.22 30.82 -25.88
CA GLY A 22 7.62 31.26 -25.95
C GLY A 22 8.61 30.15 -26.32
N LEU A 23 8.15 29.08 -26.97
CA LEU A 23 8.95 27.93 -27.37
C LEU A 23 9.42 28.04 -28.83
N LYS A 24 10.57 27.46 -29.16
CA LYS A 24 11.02 27.36 -30.56
C LYS A 24 10.69 25.98 -31.12
N GLN A 25 9.93 25.96 -32.22
CA GLN A 25 9.61 24.72 -32.95
C GLN A 25 10.86 23.91 -33.33
N SER A 26 11.95 24.59 -33.67
CA SER A 26 13.23 23.95 -34.02
C SER A 26 13.85 23.15 -32.86
N GLU A 27 13.64 23.56 -31.62
CA GLU A 27 14.16 22.85 -30.45
C GLU A 27 13.35 21.56 -30.21
N ILE A 28 12.03 21.64 -30.31
CA ILE A 28 11.12 20.49 -30.14
C ILE A 28 11.30 19.44 -31.25
N ALA A 29 11.49 19.88 -32.49
CA ALA A 29 11.70 18.98 -33.63
C ALA A 29 12.93 18.07 -33.48
N THR A 30 13.91 18.46 -32.65
CA THR A 30 15.13 17.67 -32.42
C THR A 30 14.98 16.62 -31.32
N LEU A 31 13.92 16.69 -30.51
CA LEU A 31 13.71 15.78 -29.40
C LEU A 31 13.42 14.36 -29.92
N LYS A 32 14.19 13.40 -29.43
CA LYS A 32 14.05 11.99 -29.75
C LYS A 32 13.97 11.18 -28.45
N PRO A 33 13.20 10.09 -28.41
CA PRO A 33 13.22 9.17 -27.29
C PRO A 33 14.64 8.68 -27.01
N ILE A 34 15.02 8.67 -25.73
CA ILE A 34 16.27 8.06 -25.28
C ILE A 34 15.94 6.69 -24.75
N SER A 35 16.47 5.65 -25.38
CA SER A 35 16.23 4.27 -24.93
C SER A 35 17.07 3.96 -23.69
N LEU A 36 16.39 3.62 -22.59
CA LEU A 36 17.01 3.28 -21.30
C LEU A 36 16.85 1.79 -20.95
N ILE A 37 15.77 1.17 -21.41
CA ILE A 37 15.39 -0.20 -21.08
C ILE A 37 15.49 -1.06 -22.35
N GLU A 38 16.15 -2.20 -22.22
CA GLU A 38 16.14 -3.27 -23.20
C GLU A 38 15.11 -4.32 -22.79
N LEU A 39 14.19 -4.63 -23.71
CA LEU A 39 13.16 -5.63 -23.52
C LEU A 39 13.26 -6.68 -24.64
N PRO A 40 13.55 -7.95 -24.33
CA PRO A 40 13.72 -8.98 -25.35
C PRO A 40 12.48 -9.14 -26.25
N GLY A 41 12.69 -9.18 -27.56
CA GLY A 41 11.62 -9.31 -28.57
C GLY A 41 10.93 -8.00 -28.93
N TRP A 42 11.39 -6.87 -28.39
CA TRP A 42 10.97 -5.53 -28.77
C TRP A 42 12.11 -4.80 -29.51
N GLY A 43 11.78 -3.72 -30.19
CA GLY A 43 12.73 -2.84 -30.84
C GLY A 43 13.52 -2.00 -29.84
N GLU A 44 14.11 -0.91 -30.35
CA GLU A 44 14.93 -0.03 -29.53
C GLU A 44 14.11 0.65 -28.43
N SER A 45 12.86 1.03 -28.72
CA SER A 45 11.97 1.74 -27.79
C SER A 45 10.61 1.04 -27.71
N PRO A 46 10.35 0.22 -26.67
CA PRO A 46 9.09 -0.52 -26.52
C PRO A 46 7.83 0.36 -26.57
N ALA A 47 7.93 1.59 -26.03
CA ALA A 47 6.86 2.57 -26.08
C ALA A 47 6.50 3.05 -27.49
N VAL A 48 7.49 3.16 -28.39
CA VAL A 48 7.28 3.54 -29.80
C VAL A 48 6.64 2.36 -30.54
N ASP A 49 7.22 1.18 -30.39
CA ASP A 49 6.75 -0.04 -31.05
C ASP A 49 5.28 -0.34 -30.76
N ILE A 50 4.84 -0.20 -29.49
CA ILE A 50 3.44 -0.49 -29.13
C ILE A 50 2.48 0.56 -29.69
N VAL A 51 2.88 1.83 -29.70
CA VAL A 51 2.07 2.94 -30.20
C VAL A 51 1.85 2.76 -31.70
N GLU A 52 2.92 2.49 -32.45
CA GLU A 52 2.86 2.24 -33.89
C GLU A 52 2.05 0.98 -34.22
N LYS A 53 2.29 -0.13 -33.49
CA LYS A 53 1.55 -1.38 -33.66
C LYS A 53 0.05 -1.22 -33.41
N MET A 54 -0.33 -0.39 -32.44
CA MET A 54 -1.73 -0.11 -32.11
C MET A 54 -2.34 1.03 -32.95
N GLY A 55 -1.54 1.70 -33.77
CA GLY A 55 -1.97 2.81 -34.63
C GLY A 55 -2.46 4.03 -33.84
N ILE A 56 -1.86 4.30 -32.68
CA ILE A 56 -2.28 5.40 -31.79
C ILE A 56 -1.63 6.70 -32.27
N VAL A 57 -2.45 7.73 -32.47
CA VAL A 57 -2.01 9.06 -32.94
C VAL A 57 -2.43 10.20 -32.02
N ASP A 58 -3.33 9.93 -31.07
CA ASP A 58 -3.95 10.95 -30.22
C ASP A 58 -3.78 10.64 -28.73
N GLN A 59 -3.47 11.67 -27.93
CA GLN A 59 -3.28 11.57 -26.48
C GLN A 59 -4.55 11.15 -25.73
N GLU A 60 -5.73 11.39 -26.29
CA GLU A 60 -7.03 11.04 -25.71
C GLU A 60 -7.50 9.63 -26.14
N ASP A 61 -6.71 8.89 -26.93
CA ASP A 61 -7.07 7.53 -27.33
C ASP A 61 -7.06 6.60 -26.11
N PRO A 62 -8.20 5.96 -25.73
CA PRO A 62 -8.28 5.08 -24.57
C PRO A 62 -7.35 3.85 -24.67
N LYS A 63 -6.87 3.50 -25.88
CA LYS A 63 -5.88 2.44 -26.06
C LYS A 63 -4.54 2.76 -25.39
N LEU A 64 -4.23 4.03 -25.11
CA LEU A 64 -2.98 4.44 -24.46
C LEU A 64 -2.81 3.86 -23.06
N GLU A 65 -3.88 3.76 -22.29
CA GLU A 65 -3.81 3.11 -20.98
C GLU A 65 -3.39 1.64 -21.11
N LYS A 66 -4.00 0.92 -22.06
CA LYS A 66 -3.69 -0.48 -22.31
C LYS A 66 -2.25 -0.63 -22.80
N ALA A 67 -1.82 0.21 -23.73
CA ALA A 67 -0.45 0.20 -24.25
C ALA A 67 0.58 0.47 -23.13
N THR A 68 0.28 1.45 -22.26
CA THR A 68 1.15 1.81 -21.14
C THR A 68 1.22 0.68 -20.10
N LYS A 69 0.08 0.10 -19.71
CA LYS A 69 0.04 -1.04 -18.78
C LYS A 69 0.82 -2.25 -19.32
N GLU A 70 0.70 -2.55 -20.61
CA GLU A 70 1.42 -3.67 -21.24
C GLU A 70 2.93 -3.45 -21.25
N VAL A 71 3.40 -2.28 -21.70
CA VAL A 71 4.85 -1.97 -21.71
C VAL A 71 5.40 -1.98 -20.30
N TYR A 72 4.74 -1.29 -19.36
CA TYR A 72 5.21 -1.18 -17.98
C TYR A 72 5.33 -2.55 -17.29
N SER A 73 4.33 -3.42 -17.46
CA SER A 73 4.37 -4.78 -16.91
C SER A 73 5.50 -5.61 -17.51
N ARG A 74 5.68 -5.57 -18.84
CA ARG A 74 6.74 -6.35 -19.50
C ARG A 74 8.13 -5.84 -19.14
N GLU A 75 8.33 -4.53 -19.09
CA GLU A 75 9.59 -3.90 -18.68
C GLU A 75 9.91 -4.24 -17.22
N PHE A 76 8.94 -4.19 -16.33
CA PHE A 76 9.15 -4.53 -14.93
C PHE A 76 9.64 -5.97 -14.75
N HIS A 77 9.01 -6.94 -15.42
CA HIS A 77 9.35 -8.36 -15.26
C HIS A 77 10.56 -8.83 -16.08
N ASN A 78 10.75 -8.30 -17.28
CA ASN A 78 11.73 -8.84 -18.24
C ASN A 78 12.73 -7.79 -18.75
N GLY A 79 12.57 -6.52 -18.38
CA GLY A 79 13.41 -5.44 -18.82
C GLY A 79 14.75 -5.41 -18.08
N ARG A 80 15.79 -4.99 -18.79
CA ARG A 80 17.12 -4.68 -18.23
C ARG A 80 17.57 -3.30 -18.65
N LEU A 81 18.30 -2.60 -17.79
CA LEU A 81 18.82 -1.28 -18.13
C LEU A 81 20.00 -1.38 -19.11
N ARG A 82 20.01 -0.47 -20.08
CA ARG A 82 21.03 -0.39 -21.14
C ARG A 82 22.35 0.21 -20.64
N GLY A 83 23.41 0.08 -21.43
CA GLY A 83 24.76 0.56 -21.09
C GLY A 83 24.90 2.08 -20.89
N ASN A 84 23.97 2.87 -21.41
CA ASN A 84 23.92 4.33 -21.23
C ASN A 84 23.37 4.77 -19.87
N THR A 85 23.03 3.83 -18.97
CA THR A 85 22.46 4.11 -17.63
C THR A 85 23.51 4.15 -16.51
N GLY A 86 24.80 4.22 -16.86
CA GLY A 86 25.89 4.37 -15.89
C GLY A 86 25.96 3.19 -14.92
N GLN A 87 25.93 3.47 -13.62
CA GLN A 87 26.07 2.45 -12.56
C GLN A 87 24.93 1.42 -12.52
N TYR A 88 23.79 1.72 -13.14
CA TYR A 88 22.64 0.81 -13.16
C TYR A 88 22.60 -0.12 -14.37
N ALA A 89 23.59 -0.02 -15.27
CA ALA A 89 23.63 -0.80 -16.51
C ALA A 89 23.59 -2.31 -16.22
N GLY A 90 22.72 -3.03 -16.96
CA GLY A 90 22.55 -4.47 -16.87
C GLY A 90 21.65 -4.97 -15.73
N LEU A 91 21.27 -4.10 -14.78
CA LEU A 91 20.32 -4.45 -13.72
C LEU A 91 18.92 -4.73 -14.30
N SER A 92 18.15 -5.59 -13.63
CA SER A 92 16.72 -5.72 -13.92
C SER A 92 15.99 -4.44 -13.53
N VAL A 93 14.92 -4.10 -14.24
CA VAL A 93 14.13 -2.89 -13.97
C VAL A 93 13.62 -2.86 -12.52
N GLU A 94 13.15 -3.99 -11.99
CA GLU A 94 12.74 -4.12 -10.59
C GLU A 94 13.83 -3.65 -9.61
N ARG A 95 15.05 -4.17 -9.75
CA ARG A 95 16.18 -3.81 -8.87
C ARG A 95 16.67 -2.39 -9.11
N ALA A 96 16.70 -1.96 -10.36
CA ALA A 96 17.18 -0.64 -10.72
C ALA A 96 16.24 0.46 -10.21
N LYS A 97 14.92 0.23 -10.22
CA LYS A 97 13.93 1.16 -9.70
C LYS A 97 14.19 1.51 -8.23
N ASP A 98 14.45 0.51 -7.40
CA ASP A 98 14.72 0.73 -5.98
C ASP A 98 16.07 1.41 -5.76
N ALA A 99 17.12 0.98 -6.48
CA ALA A 99 18.45 1.60 -6.39
C ALA A 99 18.44 3.08 -6.80
N VAL A 100 17.81 3.42 -7.93
CA VAL A 100 17.68 4.81 -8.40
C VAL A 100 16.91 5.66 -7.38
N LYS A 101 15.83 5.11 -6.80
CA LYS A 101 15.04 5.81 -5.78
C LYS A 101 15.90 6.10 -4.55
N GLU A 102 16.65 5.13 -4.05
CA GLU A 102 17.52 5.28 -2.88
C GLU A 102 18.60 6.33 -3.12
N ASP A 103 19.29 6.26 -4.27
CA ASP A 103 20.36 7.20 -4.63
C ASP A 103 19.81 8.63 -4.81
N MET A 104 18.68 8.80 -5.50
CA MET A 104 18.08 10.13 -5.69
C MET A 104 17.61 10.77 -4.37
N ILE A 105 17.14 9.97 -3.41
CA ILE A 105 16.77 10.47 -2.08
C ILE A 105 18.03 10.82 -1.28
N ALA A 106 19.07 9.98 -1.33
CA ALA A 106 20.33 10.22 -0.64
C ALA A 106 21.03 11.50 -1.12
N ASP A 107 20.94 11.80 -2.43
CA ASP A 107 21.50 13.00 -3.05
C ASP A 107 20.61 14.24 -2.94
N ASN A 108 19.49 14.18 -2.18
CA ASN A 108 18.47 15.23 -2.08
C ASN A 108 17.86 15.67 -3.43
N GLY A 109 17.93 14.82 -4.46
CA GLY A 109 17.33 15.06 -5.78
C GLY A 109 15.85 14.63 -5.86
N ALA A 110 15.38 13.81 -4.91
CA ALA A 110 14.00 13.35 -4.83
C ALA A 110 13.51 13.27 -3.38
N THR A 111 12.20 13.22 -3.21
CA THR A 111 11.52 12.93 -1.93
C THR A 111 10.28 12.07 -2.18
N THR A 112 9.68 11.54 -1.11
CA THR A 112 8.45 10.75 -1.21
C THR A 112 7.22 11.64 -1.04
N MET A 113 6.35 11.63 -2.04
CA MET A 113 5.00 12.18 -1.98
C MET A 113 4.01 11.02 -1.92
N TYR A 114 3.10 11.07 -0.96
CA TYR A 114 2.03 10.08 -0.83
C TYR A 114 0.76 10.62 -1.45
N GLU A 115 0.10 9.80 -2.27
CA GLU A 115 -1.12 10.16 -2.98
C GLU A 115 -2.05 8.96 -3.03
N LEU A 116 -3.36 9.21 -3.09
CA LEU A 116 -4.37 8.18 -3.28
C LEU A 116 -4.45 7.79 -4.77
N ILE A 117 -4.61 6.49 -5.04
CA ILE A 117 -4.77 6.01 -6.43
C ILE A 117 -6.06 6.55 -7.05
N GLU A 118 -7.09 6.70 -6.23
CA GLU A 118 -8.40 7.25 -6.60
C GLU A 118 -8.88 8.22 -5.52
N GLN A 119 -9.78 9.12 -5.89
CA GLN A 119 -10.40 10.04 -4.94
C GLN A 119 -11.25 9.25 -3.95
N VAL A 120 -10.88 9.32 -2.67
CA VAL A 120 -11.65 8.69 -1.59
C VAL A 120 -12.45 9.76 -0.87
N MET A 121 -13.75 9.52 -0.71
CA MET A 121 -14.66 10.42 -0.01
C MET A 121 -14.94 9.93 1.41
N CYS A 122 -14.79 10.83 2.38
CA CYS A 122 -15.16 10.55 3.77
C CYS A 122 -16.68 10.49 3.94
N ARG A 123 -17.16 9.78 4.97
CA ARG A 123 -18.59 9.74 5.34
C ARG A 123 -19.21 11.12 5.55
N CYS A 124 -18.43 12.12 5.95
CA CYS A 124 -18.90 13.50 6.12
C CYS A 124 -18.96 14.31 4.81
N GLY A 125 -18.60 13.73 3.66
CA GLY A 125 -18.62 14.38 2.36
C GLY A 125 -17.35 15.17 2.00
N SER A 126 -16.30 15.11 2.81
CA SER A 126 -15.01 15.74 2.53
C SER A 126 -14.07 14.80 1.79
N ASP A 127 -13.15 15.36 0.99
CA ASP A 127 -12.06 14.61 0.36
C ASP A 127 -11.10 14.06 1.42
N VAL A 128 -10.67 12.81 1.22
CA VAL A 128 -9.62 12.19 2.03
C VAL A 128 -8.26 12.58 1.47
N LEU A 129 -7.36 12.95 2.36
CA LEU A 129 -5.97 13.29 2.04
C LEU A 129 -5.03 12.38 2.84
N VAL A 130 -3.84 12.12 2.29
CA VAL A 130 -2.80 11.41 3.03
C VAL A 130 -2.08 12.38 3.96
N LYS A 131 -2.06 12.07 5.26
CA LYS A 131 -1.29 12.80 6.25
C LYS A 131 -0.37 11.85 7.01
N ILE A 132 0.90 12.22 7.10
CA ILE A 132 1.87 11.53 7.94
C ILE A 132 1.66 12.00 9.37
N PHE A 133 1.52 11.05 10.29
CA PHE A 133 1.38 11.31 11.72
C PHE A 133 2.54 10.67 12.48
N GLU A 134 3.02 11.39 13.48
CA GLU A 134 3.96 10.85 14.46
C GLU A 134 3.19 10.25 15.64
N ASN A 135 3.81 9.30 16.35
CA ASN A 135 3.28 8.69 17.57
C ASN A 135 1.95 7.90 17.41
N GLN A 136 1.68 7.39 16.21
CA GLN A 136 0.57 6.45 15.99
C GLN A 136 0.87 5.09 16.65
N TRP A 137 -0.12 4.50 17.31
CA TRP A 137 -0.05 3.14 17.86
C TRP A 137 -0.44 2.09 16.82
N PHE A 138 0.32 0.99 16.78
CA PHE A 138 0.13 -0.10 15.84
C PHE A 138 0.11 -1.46 16.55
N ILE A 139 -0.72 -2.38 16.06
CA ILE A 139 -0.55 -3.81 16.30
C ILE A 139 0.42 -4.35 15.25
N ASN A 140 1.49 -5.03 15.70
CA ASN A 140 2.55 -5.51 14.83
C ASN A 140 2.23 -6.89 14.22
N TYR A 141 1.24 -6.98 13.33
CA TYR A 141 0.99 -8.22 12.58
C TYR A 141 2.12 -8.57 11.61
N GLY A 142 3.11 -7.69 11.43
CA GLY A 142 4.32 -7.95 10.65
C GLY A 142 5.37 -8.82 11.35
N ASP A 143 5.19 -9.14 12.64
CA ASP A 143 6.11 -9.99 13.38
C ASP A 143 6.14 -11.42 12.82
N ALA A 144 7.32 -11.91 12.45
CA ALA A 144 7.46 -13.21 11.80
C ALA A 144 7.04 -14.37 12.70
N SER A 145 7.36 -14.32 14.00
CA SER A 145 6.98 -15.37 14.95
C SER A 145 5.48 -15.39 15.19
N TRP A 146 4.83 -14.23 15.20
CA TRP A 146 3.38 -14.16 15.33
C TRP A 146 2.65 -14.64 14.07
N LYS A 147 3.18 -14.34 12.88
CA LYS A 147 2.64 -14.88 11.62
C LYS A 147 2.74 -16.40 11.56
N GLU A 148 3.83 -16.97 12.05
CA GLU A 148 3.98 -18.43 12.14
C GLU A 148 2.88 -19.04 13.01
N LEU A 149 2.64 -18.50 14.21
CA LEU A 149 1.53 -18.92 15.08
C LEU A 149 0.16 -18.75 14.40
N ALA A 150 -0.04 -17.69 13.62
CA ALA A 150 -1.29 -17.48 12.88
C ALA A 150 -1.52 -18.54 11.80
N HIS A 151 -0.46 -18.95 11.09
CA HIS A 151 -0.52 -20.04 10.12
C HIS A 151 -0.79 -21.40 10.79
N GLU A 152 -0.14 -21.70 11.91
CA GLU A 152 -0.43 -22.92 12.69
C GLU A 152 -1.89 -22.98 13.13
N ASN A 153 -2.44 -21.85 13.59
CA ASN A 153 -3.85 -21.75 13.93
C ASN A 153 -4.75 -21.94 12.71
N LEU A 154 -4.42 -21.31 11.57
CA LEU A 154 -5.17 -21.47 10.32
C LEU A 154 -5.19 -22.94 9.87
N ASP A 155 -4.08 -23.66 10.00
CA ASP A 155 -3.98 -25.08 9.64
C ASP A 155 -4.90 -25.98 10.47
N ALA A 156 -5.13 -25.62 11.75
CA ALA A 156 -6.07 -26.31 12.63
C ALA A 156 -7.54 -25.93 12.39
N MET A 157 -7.83 -24.83 11.68
CA MET A 157 -9.19 -24.35 11.42
C MET A 157 -9.83 -25.05 10.21
N GLU A 158 -11.16 -25.16 10.20
CA GLU A 158 -11.93 -25.51 9.01
C GLU A 158 -12.40 -24.23 8.30
N ILE A 159 -12.10 -24.09 7.00
CA ILE A 159 -12.51 -22.94 6.18
C ILE A 159 -13.54 -23.42 5.16
N ILE A 160 -14.71 -22.76 5.15
CA ILE A 160 -15.83 -23.09 4.28
C ILE A 160 -16.20 -21.84 3.45
N PRO A 161 -16.14 -21.89 2.10
CA PRO A 161 -15.67 -23.01 1.29
C PRO A 161 -14.13 -23.12 1.29
N ARG A 162 -13.60 -24.33 1.07
CA ARG A 162 -12.17 -24.66 1.29
C ARG A 162 -11.22 -23.85 0.40
N GLU A 163 -11.69 -23.44 -0.77
CA GLU A 163 -10.94 -22.68 -1.77
C GLU A 163 -10.50 -21.31 -1.23
N LEU A 164 -11.22 -20.75 -0.24
CA LEU A 164 -10.86 -19.47 0.38
C LEU A 164 -9.65 -19.56 1.30
N ARG A 165 -9.17 -20.76 1.67
CA ARG A 165 -8.01 -20.90 2.55
C ARG A 165 -6.79 -20.13 2.05
N GLN A 166 -6.55 -20.15 0.74
CA GLN A 166 -5.41 -19.45 0.16
C GLN A 166 -5.50 -17.92 0.37
N GLU A 167 -6.71 -17.36 0.39
CA GLU A 167 -6.89 -15.93 0.66
C GLU A 167 -6.48 -15.57 2.09
N TYR A 168 -6.76 -16.42 3.09
CA TYR A 168 -6.27 -16.21 4.45
C TYR A 168 -4.75 -16.26 4.53
N VAL A 169 -4.11 -17.23 3.86
CA VAL A 169 -2.64 -17.32 3.76
C VAL A 169 -2.07 -16.02 3.18
N ASN A 170 -2.61 -15.58 2.04
CA ASN A 170 -2.19 -14.35 1.36
C ASN A 170 -2.35 -13.12 2.27
N VAL A 171 -3.45 -13.03 3.01
CA VAL A 171 -3.72 -11.92 3.94
C VAL A 171 -2.76 -11.93 5.13
N ILE A 172 -2.49 -13.09 5.74
CA ILE A 172 -1.51 -13.21 6.84
C ILE A 172 -0.13 -12.76 6.36
N ASP A 173 0.29 -13.20 5.17
CA ASP A 173 1.60 -12.87 4.62
C ASP A 173 1.72 -11.41 4.20
N TRP A 174 0.64 -10.82 3.68
CA TRP A 174 0.58 -9.41 3.28
C TRP A 174 0.48 -8.45 4.48
N LEU A 175 -0.23 -8.85 5.54
CA LEU A 175 -0.47 -7.98 6.69
C LEU A 175 0.84 -7.53 7.35
N ASN A 176 0.88 -6.27 7.74
CA ASN A 176 1.98 -5.68 8.48
C ASN A 176 1.41 -4.89 9.67
N ARG A 177 2.11 -3.87 10.15
CA ARG A 177 1.62 -2.99 11.21
C ARG A 177 0.27 -2.39 10.84
N LYS A 178 -0.74 -2.61 11.69
CA LYS A 178 -2.07 -2.03 11.56
C LYS A 178 -2.25 -0.93 12.60
N ALA A 179 -2.59 0.28 12.16
CA ALA A 179 -2.96 1.35 13.09
C ALA A 179 -4.20 0.91 13.89
N CYS A 180 -4.08 0.91 15.22
CA CYS A 180 -5.08 0.34 16.13
C CYS A 180 -5.74 1.36 17.05
N ALA A 181 -5.36 2.64 16.93
CA ALA A 181 -5.89 3.69 17.78
C ALA A 181 -6.15 4.98 16.99
N ARG A 182 -7.09 5.79 17.49
CA ARG A 182 -7.54 7.06 16.91
C ARG A 182 -7.78 8.10 18.01
N ASN A 183 -7.78 9.37 17.65
CA ASN A 183 -8.00 10.49 18.57
C ASN A 183 -9.44 11.04 18.56
N VAL A 184 -10.33 10.51 17.71
CA VAL A 184 -11.72 10.96 17.57
C VAL A 184 -12.65 9.76 17.46
N GLY A 185 -13.80 9.85 18.12
CA GLY A 185 -14.88 8.86 18.05
C GLY A 185 -15.23 8.29 19.42
N MET A 186 -16.11 7.29 19.42
CA MET A 186 -16.43 6.49 20.61
C MET A 186 -15.57 5.22 20.63
N GLY A 187 -15.26 4.71 21.81
CA GLY A 187 -14.51 3.47 22.01
C GLY A 187 -13.84 3.44 23.37
N THR A 188 -13.01 2.43 23.59
CA THR A 188 -12.25 2.27 24.84
C THR A 188 -10.91 3.00 24.73
N PRO A 189 -10.52 3.83 25.73
CA PRO A 189 -9.19 4.44 25.75
C PRO A 189 -8.06 3.40 25.84
N LEU A 190 -6.91 3.68 25.25
CA LEU A 190 -5.70 2.88 25.47
C LEU A 190 -5.25 3.03 26.94
N PRO A 191 -5.01 1.94 27.69
CA PRO A 191 -4.71 2.00 29.12
C PRO A 191 -3.49 2.86 29.48
N TRP A 192 -2.44 2.85 28.65
CA TRP A 192 -1.21 3.62 28.85
C TRP A 192 -1.16 4.94 28.07
N ALA A 193 -2.18 5.22 27.25
CA ALA A 193 -2.26 6.44 26.44
C ALA A 193 -3.72 6.91 26.31
N PRO A 194 -4.33 7.46 27.38
CA PRO A 194 -5.78 7.69 27.44
C PRO A 194 -6.34 8.67 26.40
N ASP A 195 -5.48 9.52 25.81
CA ASP A 195 -5.85 10.42 24.70
C ASP A 195 -6.13 9.67 23.39
N TRP A 196 -5.78 8.39 23.34
CA TRP A 196 -6.01 7.50 22.22
C TRP A 196 -7.13 6.52 22.53
N ILE A 197 -8.00 6.33 21.55
CA ILE A 197 -9.16 5.43 21.59
C ILE A 197 -8.86 4.25 20.68
N ILE A 198 -9.05 3.02 21.16
CA ILE A 198 -8.91 1.82 20.36
C ILE A 198 -9.91 1.86 19.20
N GLU A 199 -9.46 1.56 17.99
CA GLU A 199 -10.32 1.58 16.80
C GLU A 199 -11.15 0.29 16.67
N ALA A 200 -12.28 0.40 15.99
CA ALA A 200 -13.35 -0.60 16.01
C ALA A 200 -12.97 -1.98 15.44
N LEU A 201 -11.98 -2.09 14.56
CA LEU A 201 -11.50 -3.39 14.05
C LEU A 201 -10.45 -4.02 14.97
N SER A 202 -9.98 -3.30 16.00
CA SER A 202 -8.96 -3.76 16.94
C SER A 202 -9.56 -4.19 18.27
N ASP A 203 -10.68 -3.60 18.69
CA ASP A 203 -11.41 -4.00 19.90
C ASP A 203 -12.42 -5.15 19.67
N SER A 204 -12.61 -5.57 18.43
CA SER A 204 -13.61 -6.58 18.03
C SER A 204 -13.03 -7.95 17.64
N VAL A 205 -11.81 -8.27 18.08
CA VAL A 205 -11.09 -9.49 17.67
C VAL A 205 -11.32 -10.72 18.57
N ILE A 206 -11.55 -10.51 19.87
CA ILE A 206 -11.68 -11.60 20.86
C ILE A 206 -12.91 -11.47 21.77
N TYR A 207 -13.86 -10.58 21.43
CA TYR A 207 -15.07 -10.32 22.25
C TYR A 207 -15.96 -11.56 22.43
N MET A 208 -15.79 -12.60 21.61
CA MET A 208 -16.45 -13.89 21.76
C MET A 208 -16.12 -14.53 23.10
N ALA A 209 -14.90 -14.35 23.63
CA ALA A 209 -14.52 -14.82 24.95
C ALA A 209 -15.34 -14.12 26.04
N TYR A 210 -15.60 -12.81 25.90
CA TYR A 210 -16.40 -12.04 26.85
C TYR A 210 -17.86 -12.51 26.92
N TYR A 211 -18.43 -13.02 25.82
CA TYR A 211 -19.77 -13.62 25.84
C TYR A 211 -19.92 -14.80 26.80
N THR A 212 -18.82 -15.49 27.15
CA THR A 212 -18.87 -16.62 28.07
C THR A 212 -19.15 -16.19 29.52
N VAL A 213 -18.80 -14.95 29.89
CA VAL A 213 -18.89 -14.44 31.27
C VAL A 213 -19.91 -13.31 31.46
N ILE A 214 -20.36 -12.67 30.36
CA ILE A 214 -21.23 -11.48 30.42
C ILE A 214 -22.52 -11.68 31.21
N LYS A 215 -23.09 -12.90 31.20
CA LYS A 215 -24.31 -13.21 31.94
C LYS A 215 -24.10 -13.05 33.45
N ASP A 216 -22.96 -13.50 33.96
CA ASP A 216 -22.63 -13.41 35.37
C ASP A 216 -22.21 -12.02 35.76
N ILE A 217 -21.42 -11.33 34.94
CA ILE A 217 -21.06 -9.92 35.14
C ILE A 217 -22.33 -9.05 35.24
N ASN A 218 -23.30 -9.23 34.33
CA ASN A 218 -24.55 -8.48 34.37
C ASN A 218 -25.43 -8.79 35.59
N ARG A 219 -25.37 -10.03 36.10
CA ARG A 219 -26.12 -10.48 37.28
C ARG A 219 -25.51 -9.95 38.57
N LEU A 220 -24.20 -10.12 38.71
CA LEU A 220 -23.45 -9.81 39.93
C LEU A 220 -23.11 -8.32 40.03
N LYS A 221 -22.96 -7.65 38.87
CA LYS A 221 -22.56 -6.24 38.77
C LYS A 221 -21.32 -5.93 39.62
N PRO A 222 -20.21 -6.65 39.41
CA PRO A 222 -18.97 -6.39 40.15
C PRO A 222 -18.50 -4.96 39.89
N ASP A 223 -17.68 -4.44 40.79
CA ASP A 223 -16.94 -3.20 40.55
C ASP A 223 -16.07 -3.38 39.29
N PRO A 224 -16.21 -2.55 38.24
CA PRO A 224 -15.39 -2.66 37.04
C PRO A 224 -13.89 -2.60 37.31
N GLU A 225 -13.45 -1.84 38.33
CA GLU A 225 -12.03 -1.72 38.70
C GLU A 225 -11.47 -3.02 39.30
N ALA A 226 -12.34 -3.88 39.86
CA ALA A 226 -11.95 -5.21 40.33
C ALA A 226 -11.72 -6.21 39.18
N LEU A 227 -12.24 -5.93 37.98
CA LEU A 227 -12.02 -6.74 36.77
C LEU A 227 -10.70 -6.37 36.08
N ASN A 228 -9.62 -6.38 36.85
CA ASN A 228 -8.28 -6.03 36.40
C ASN A 228 -7.59 -7.17 35.62
N GLU A 229 -6.35 -6.94 35.18
CA GLU A 229 -5.57 -7.91 34.40
C GLU A 229 -5.43 -9.27 35.12
N ALA A 230 -5.11 -9.27 36.42
CA ALA A 230 -4.98 -10.50 37.19
C ALA A 230 -6.29 -11.32 37.27
N PHE A 231 -7.44 -10.65 37.36
CA PHE A 231 -8.73 -11.32 37.27
C PHE A 231 -8.93 -12.00 35.91
N TRP A 232 -8.61 -11.31 34.81
CA TRP A 232 -8.79 -11.85 33.46
C TRP A 232 -7.80 -12.97 33.14
N ASP A 233 -6.56 -12.87 33.62
CA ASP A 233 -5.55 -13.94 33.51
C ASP A 233 -6.01 -15.20 34.26
N TYR A 234 -6.58 -15.04 35.46
CA TYR A 234 -7.15 -16.16 36.19
C TYR A 234 -8.32 -16.80 35.42
N VAL A 235 -9.24 -15.99 34.89
CA VAL A 235 -10.44 -16.49 34.20
C VAL A 235 -10.11 -17.23 32.90
N TYR A 236 -9.19 -16.71 32.08
CA TYR A 236 -8.93 -17.24 30.74
C TYR A 236 -7.65 -18.07 30.62
N LEU A 237 -6.63 -17.81 31.44
CA LEU A 237 -5.35 -18.51 31.41
C LEU A 237 -5.17 -19.45 32.61
N GLY A 238 -5.99 -19.30 33.67
CA GLY A 238 -5.87 -20.09 34.90
C GLY A 238 -4.67 -19.70 35.75
N GLU A 239 -4.13 -18.50 35.55
CA GLU A 239 -2.96 -17.99 36.27
C GLU A 239 -3.35 -17.36 37.61
N GLY A 240 -2.54 -17.55 38.66
CA GLY A 240 -2.82 -17.02 40.00
C GLY A 240 -3.74 -17.90 40.86
N SER A 241 -4.46 -17.29 41.81
CA SER A 241 -5.37 -18.00 42.70
C SER A 241 -6.68 -17.25 42.91
N VAL A 242 -7.78 -17.99 43.13
CA VAL A 242 -9.10 -17.42 43.45
C VAL A 242 -9.01 -16.39 44.57
N ARG A 243 -8.18 -16.67 45.58
CA ARG A 243 -8.05 -15.82 46.76
C ARG A 243 -7.54 -14.44 46.37
N ASP A 244 -6.51 -14.40 45.53
CA ASP A 244 -5.84 -13.17 45.10
C ASP A 244 -6.71 -12.29 44.20
N VAL A 245 -7.65 -12.90 43.46
CA VAL A 245 -8.54 -12.19 42.51
C VAL A 245 -9.96 -11.95 43.04
N SER A 246 -10.23 -12.35 44.29
CA SER A 246 -11.55 -12.21 44.95
C SER A 246 -11.56 -11.21 46.11
N GLU A 247 -10.39 -10.66 46.47
CA GLU A 247 -10.21 -9.57 47.44
C GLU A 247 -10.40 -8.20 46.76
#